data_AF-A0A7S2JKX6-F1
#
_entry.id   AF-A0A7S2JKX6-F1
#
_cell.length_a   1.000
_cell.length_b   1.000
_cell.length_c   1.000
_cell.angle_alpha   90.00
_cell.angle_beta   90.00
_cell.angle_gamma   90.00
#
_symmetry.space_group_name_H-M   'P 1'
#
loop_
_entity.id
_entity.type
_entity.pdbx_description
1 polymer ?
#
loop_
_entity_poly.entity_id
_entity_poly.type
_entity_poly.pdbx_seq_one_letter_code
_entity_poly.pdbx_strand_id
1 'polypeptide(L)'
;NGTMNTMMDMLADASLAELAKLNTESIDLKTAKKLKPENIKPKPTKKLNPENIKGPWLPDEDAQLLELVQQYGSKQWAQIALMLPRRTGKQCRERWCNNLDPSLKKGGWTVDEDDLIQEMHGKLGTRWAEIAKHLPGRSDNAVKNRWYLTVSRIMRAREKQSLAVVEAAVAEAKPAVAATAEAATGEAGAEDAADSLGDSSGDSS
;
A
#
# COMPACT_ATOMS: atom_id res chain seq x y z
N ASN A 1 23.09 7.31 23.81
CA ASN A 1 22.13 8.22 23.12
C ASN A 1 22.60 8.48 21.70
N GLY A 2 22.19 7.65 20.74
CA GLY A 2 22.57 7.75 19.33
C GLY A 2 22.03 6.58 18.51
N THR A 3 22.04 6.74 17.18
CA THR A 3 21.96 5.66 16.16
C THR A 3 20.77 4.67 16.19
N MET A 4 19.55 5.09 16.57
CA MET A 4 18.31 4.37 16.22
C MET A 4 17.12 5.28 15.82
N ASN A 5 17.38 6.51 15.34
CA ASN A 5 16.31 7.47 14.99
C ASN A 5 16.51 8.13 13.61
N THR A 6 17.08 7.41 12.65
CA THR A 6 17.36 7.91 11.28
C THR A 6 16.79 7.04 10.16
N MET A 7 16.09 5.94 10.47
CA MET A 7 15.56 5.01 9.47
C MET A 7 14.03 5.07 9.27
N MET A 8 13.28 5.77 10.13
CA MET A 8 11.86 6.09 9.88
C MET A 8 11.65 7.46 9.23
N ASP A 9 12.48 8.47 9.53
CA ASP A 9 12.36 9.80 8.89
C ASP A 9 12.67 9.76 7.38
N MET A 10 13.44 8.77 6.91
CA MET A 10 13.67 8.55 5.47
C MET A 10 12.45 7.99 4.70
N LEU A 11 11.36 7.63 5.39
CA LEU A 11 10.13 7.11 4.77
C LEU A 11 8.90 8.02 5.01
N ALA A 12 9.10 9.24 5.51
CA ALA A 12 8.03 10.20 5.77
C ALA A 12 7.73 11.15 4.58
N ASP A 13 8.76 11.63 3.86
CA ASP A 13 8.61 12.69 2.84
C ASP A 13 8.48 12.20 1.38
N ALA A 14 8.85 10.93 1.11
CA ALA A 14 8.97 10.37 -0.24
C ALA A 14 7.62 9.96 -0.88
N SER A 15 6.59 10.82 -0.83
CA SER A 15 5.30 10.54 -1.48
C SER A 15 4.59 11.77 -2.07
N LEU A 16 4.66 12.94 -1.43
CA LEU A 16 3.98 14.14 -1.94
C LEU A 16 4.81 14.89 -3.01
N ALA A 17 6.14 14.89 -2.86
CA ALA A 17 7.05 15.56 -3.79
C ALA A 17 7.32 14.79 -5.09
N GLU A 18 7.08 13.48 -5.13
CA GLU A 18 7.32 12.64 -6.32
C GLU A 18 6.11 12.66 -7.28
N LEU A 19 4.88 12.69 -6.75
CA LEU A 19 3.66 12.88 -7.54
C LEU A 19 3.58 14.24 -8.26
N ALA A 20 4.44 15.19 -7.91
CA ALA A 20 4.58 16.48 -8.59
C ALA A 20 5.52 16.46 -9.81
N LYS A 21 6.38 15.44 -9.96
CA LYS A 21 7.51 15.45 -10.92
C LYS A 21 7.19 14.92 -12.32
N LEU A 22 5.99 14.42 -12.58
CA LEU A 22 5.56 13.89 -13.89
C LEU A 22 4.66 14.86 -14.69
N ASN A 23 4.81 16.18 -14.50
CA ASN A 23 4.04 17.19 -15.26
C ASN A 23 4.85 18.42 -15.72
N THR A 24 6.18 18.33 -15.82
CA THR A 24 7.03 19.37 -16.43
C THR A 24 8.28 18.77 -17.11
N GLU A 25 8.10 18.12 -18.27
CA GLU A 25 9.20 17.90 -19.22
C GLU A 25 8.86 18.50 -20.59
N SER A 26 9.89 18.99 -21.28
CA SER A 26 9.76 19.89 -22.43
C SER A 26 9.40 19.13 -23.71
N ILE A 27 8.46 19.67 -24.50
CA ILE A 27 8.23 19.21 -25.88
C ILE A 27 9.27 19.88 -26.78
N ASP A 28 10.39 19.20 -27.02
CA ASP A 28 11.48 19.75 -27.81
C ASP A 28 11.11 19.86 -29.31
N LEU A 29 10.88 21.08 -29.77
CA LEU A 29 10.02 21.38 -30.92
C LEU A 29 10.63 21.11 -32.31
N LYS A 30 11.75 20.37 -32.38
CA LYS A 30 12.62 20.31 -33.58
C LYS A 30 12.76 18.93 -34.24
N THR A 31 12.45 17.83 -33.55
CA THR A 31 12.72 16.46 -34.08
C THR A 31 11.57 15.89 -34.93
N ALA A 32 10.38 16.49 -34.92
CA ALA A 32 9.19 16.01 -35.63
C ALA A 32 9.12 16.38 -37.13
N LYS A 33 10.25 16.63 -37.81
CA LYS A 33 10.31 17.16 -39.19
C LYS A 33 10.78 16.18 -40.28
N LYS A 34 10.68 14.87 -40.05
CA LYS A 34 10.86 13.85 -41.10
C LYS A 34 10.06 12.57 -40.81
N LEU A 35 8.88 12.44 -41.43
CA LEU A 35 8.15 11.20 -41.78
C LEU A 35 6.79 11.62 -42.38
N LYS A 36 6.36 11.02 -43.49
CA LYS A 36 5.02 11.23 -44.07
C LYS A 36 4.10 10.07 -43.66
N PRO A 37 2.98 10.29 -42.97
CA PRO A 37 1.96 9.28 -42.77
C PRO A 37 0.86 9.42 -43.84
N GLU A 38 0.84 8.52 -44.82
CA GLU A 38 -0.33 8.37 -45.68
C GLU A 38 -1.48 7.63 -44.95
N ASN A 39 -2.71 8.03 -45.25
CA ASN A 39 -3.93 7.23 -45.11
C ASN A 39 -4.37 6.67 -43.74
N ILE A 40 -4.00 7.30 -42.60
CA ILE A 40 -4.74 7.09 -41.35
C ILE A 40 -5.91 8.08 -41.27
N LYS A 41 -7.16 7.58 -41.38
CA LYS A 41 -8.37 8.41 -41.20
C LYS A 41 -8.41 8.95 -39.76
N PRO A 42 -8.51 10.27 -39.54
CA PRO A 42 -8.48 10.83 -38.19
C PRO A 42 -9.74 10.46 -37.41
N LYS A 43 -9.59 9.62 -36.39
CA LYS A 43 -10.62 9.36 -35.37
C LYS A 43 -10.97 10.70 -34.71
N PRO A 44 -12.24 11.10 -34.58
CA PRO A 44 -12.61 12.46 -34.20
C PRO A 44 -12.16 12.79 -32.77
N THR A 45 -11.05 13.54 -32.67
CA THR A 45 -10.54 14.11 -31.43
C THR A 45 -11.46 15.25 -31.00
N LYS A 46 -12.53 14.90 -30.27
CA LYS A 46 -13.39 15.89 -29.58
C LYS A 46 -12.47 16.79 -28.75
N LYS A 47 -12.31 18.05 -29.16
CA LYS A 47 -11.59 19.07 -28.41
C LYS A 47 -12.23 19.15 -27.03
N LEU A 48 -11.42 19.00 -25.97
CA LEU A 48 -11.91 19.18 -24.61
C LEU A 48 -12.21 20.67 -24.39
N ASN A 49 -13.43 21.01 -23.99
CA ASN A 49 -13.77 22.39 -23.67
C ASN A 49 -12.90 22.87 -22.49
N PRO A 50 -12.31 24.08 -22.56
CA PRO A 50 -11.44 24.58 -21.50
C PRO A 50 -12.15 24.80 -20.16
N GLU A 51 -13.48 24.96 -20.18
CA GLU A 51 -14.35 25.09 -19.00
C GLU A 51 -14.64 23.77 -18.26
N ASN A 52 -13.92 22.68 -18.55
CA ASN A 52 -14.24 21.37 -17.99
C ASN A 52 -13.78 21.22 -16.52
N ILE A 53 -14.59 21.75 -15.61
CA ILE A 53 -14.32 21.94 -14.18
C ILE A 53 -13.88 20.65 -13.47
N LYS A 54 -12.72 20.73 -12.80
CA LYS A 54 -12.15 19.71 -11.89
C LYS A 54 -12.70 19.83 -10.45
N GLY A 55 -13.95 20.27 -10.30
CA GLY A 55 -14.60 20.51 -9.02
C GLY A 55 -15.31 19.28 -8.44
N PRO A 56 -15.72 19.32 -7.15
CA PRO A 56 -16.60 18.31 -6.56
C PRO A 56 -17.92 18.23 -7.32
N TRP A 57 -18.61 17.10 -7.23
CA TRP A 57 -19.95 16.93 -7.80
C TRP A 57 -21.00 17.60 -6.90
N LEU A 58 -21.84 18.43 -7.50
CA LEU A 58 -22.98 19.05 -6.84
C LEU A 58 -24.20 18.09 -6.82
N PRO A 59 -25.11 18.20 -5.83
CA PRO A 59 -26.33 17.39 -5.79
C PRO A 59 -27.16 17.49 -7.08
N ASP A 60 -27.24 18.68 -7.67
CA ASP A 60 -27.99 18.94 -8.90
C ASP A 60 -27.37 18.24 -10.12
N GLU A 61 -26.03 18.17 -10.18
CA GLU A 61 -25.31 17.44 -11.23
C GLU A 61 -25.47 15.92 -11.07
N ASP A 62 -25.50 15.41 -9.83
CA ASP A 62 -25.79 14.01 -9.56
C ASP A 62 -27.24 13.65 -9.90
N ALA A 63 -28.20 14.52 -9.59
CA ALA A 63 -29.61 14.34 -9.93
C ALA A 63 -29.81 14.33 -11.46
N GLN A 64 -29.23 15.28 -12.17
CA GLN A 64 -29.27 15.32 -13.63
C GLN A 64 -28.54 14.10 -14.25
N LEU A 65 -27.43 13.63 -13.65
CA LEU A 65 -26.74 12.42 -14.09
C LEU A 65 -27.58 11.15 -13.86
N LEU A 66 -28.32 11.06 -12.76
CA LEU A 66 -29.27 9.96 -12.50
C LEU A 66 -30.37 9.92 -13.57
N GLU A 67 -31.02 11.04 -13.84
CA GLU A 67 -32.08 11.17 -14.87
C GLU A 67 -31.56 10.82 -16.26
N LEU A 68 -30.41 11.38 -16.67
CA LEU A 68 -29.82 11.11 -17.98
C LEU A 68 -29.37 9.64 -18.14
N VAL A 69 -28.95 8.97 -17.07
CA VAL A 69 -28.65 7.53 -17.12
C VAL A 69 -29.92 6.69 -17.13
N GLN A 70 -31.01 7.13 -16.48
CA GLN A 70 -32.32 6.49 -16.60
C GLN A 70 -32.88 6.61 -18.03
N GLN A 71 -32.67 7.76 -18.70
CA GLN A 71 -33.16 8.01 -20.06
C GLN A 71 -32.31 7.33 -21.15
N TYR A 72 -30.98 7.41 -21.08
CA TYR A 72 -30.07 6.94 -22.14
C TYR A 72 -29.31 5.65 -21.80
N GLY A 73 -29.36 5.18 -20.56
CA GLY A 73 -28.64 4.00 -20.07
C GLY A 73 -27.15 4.22 -19.82
N SER A 74 -26.57 3.41 -18.92
CA SER A 74 -25.18 3.46 -18.42
C SER A 74 -24.10 3.07 -19.45
N LYS A 75 -24.37 3.28 -20.73
CA LYS A 75 -23.47 3.04 -21.88
C LYS A 75 -23.23 4.32 -22.71
N GLN A 76 -24.17 5.27 -22.71
CA GLN A 76 -24.16 6.42 -23.62
C GLN A 76 -23.46 7.67 -23.04
N TRP A 77 -22.35 7.48 -22.34
CA TRP A 77 -21.63 8.54 -21.60
C TRP A 77 -21.23 9.76 -22.44
N ALA A 78 -20.99 9.57 -23.74
CA ALA A 78 -20.64 10.65 -24.67
C ALA A 78 -21.85 11.48 -25.16
N GLN A 79 -23.07 11.00 -24.93
CA GLN A 79 -24.34 11.71 -25.15
C GLN A 79 -24.78 12.40 -23.85
N ILE A 80 -24.73 11.68 -22.72
CA ILE A 80 -25.02 12.20 -21.37
C ILE A 80 -24.20 13.47 -21.07
N ALA A 81 -22.92 13.46 -21.42
CA ALA A 81 -22.02 14.62 -21.26
C ALA A 81 -22.20 15.77 -22.28
N LEU A 82 -23.21 15.71 -23.17
CA LEU A 82 -23.67 16.88 -23.92
C LEU A 82 -24.76 17.64 -23.16
N MET A 83 -25.46 16.97 -22.24
CA MET A 83 -26.56 17.51 -21.44
C MET A 83 -26.09 18.00 -20.05
N LEU A 84 -24.97 17.47 -19.55
CA LEU A 84 -24.28 17.91 -18.33
C LEU A 84 -23.18 18.95 -18.67
N PRO A 85 -23.42 20.27 -18.47
CA PRO A 85 -22.42 21.28 -18.78
C PRO A 85 -21.17 21.14 -17.91
N ARG A 86 -19.99 21.38 -18.50
CA ARG A 86 -18.67 21.39 -17.82
C ARG A 86 -18.18 20.03 -17.29
N ARG A 87 -18.86 18.91 -17.61
CA ARG A 87 -18.44 17.54 -17.28
C ARG A 87 -18.18 16.70 -18.55
N THR A 88 -17.12 15.89 -18.55
CA THR A 88 -16.87 14.90 -19.61
C THR A 88 -17.62 13.59 -19.39
N GLY A 89 -17.83 12.82 -20.46
CA GLY A 89 -18.37 11.46 -20.37
C GLY A 89 -17.50 10.51 -19.54
N LYS A 90 -16.18 10.75 -19.44
CA LYS A 90 -15.32 10.04 -18.48
C LYS A 90 -15.75 10.32 -17.05
N GLN A 91 -15.87 11.60 -16.66
CA GLN A 91 -16.31 12.00 -15.32
C GLN A 91 -17.71 11.48 -15.01
N CYS A 92 -18.65 11.51 -15.97
CA CYS A 92 -20.00 10.98 -15.79
C CYS A 92 -19.99 9.47 -15.47
N ARG A 93 -19.27 8.67 -16.27
CA ARG A 93 -19.09 7.23 -16.00
C ARG A 93 -18.42 6.98 -14.65
N GLU A 94 -17.37 7.74 -14.35
CA GLU A 94 -16.58 7.60 -13.13
C GLU A 94 -17.38 7.98 -11.88
N ARG A 95 -18.24 9.00 -11.95
CA ARG A 95 -19.17 9.34 -10.87
C ARG A 95 -20.21 8.25 -10.66
N TRP A 96 -20.84 7.79 -11.74
CA TRP A 96 -21.84 6.73 -11.72
C TRP A 96 -21.29 5.44 -11.09
N CYS A 97 -20.27 4.82 -11.71
CA CYS A 97 -19.73 3.53 -11.30
C CYS A 97 -19.10 3.51 -9.90
N ASN A 98 -18.80 4.68 -9.31
CA ASN A 98 -18.22 4.79 -7.98
C ASN A 98 -19.19 5.26 -6.88
N ASN A 99 -20.36 5.85 -7.22
CA ASN A 99 -21.22 6.52 -6.22
C ASN A 99 -22.73 6.40 -6.47
N LEU A 100 -23.18 6.51 -7.73
CA LEU A 100 -24.61 6.66 -8.07
C LEU A 100 -25.27 5.35 -8.52
N ASP A 101 -24.49 4.39 -9.03
CA ASP A 101 -25.01 3.10 -9.47
C ASP A 101 -25.78 2.39 -8.33
N PRO A 102 -27.08 2.05 -8.51
CA PRO A 102 -27.89 1.43 -7.45
C PRO A 102 -27.37 0.08 -6.93
N SER A 103 -26.46 -0.60 -7.66
CA SER A 103 -25.81 -1.82 -7.20
C SER A 103 -24.79 -1.60 -6.07
N LEU A 104 -24.39 -0.35 -5.80
CA LEU A 104 -23.38 -0.02 -4.80
C LEU A 104 -23.94 0.04 -3.38
N LYS A 105 -23.32 -0.71 -2.46
CA LYS A 105 -23.58 -0.69 -1.02
C LYS A 105 -23.07 0.61 -0.41
N LYS A 106 -23.99 1.45 0.07
CA LYS A 106 -23.73 2.71 0.78
C LYS A 106 -23.50 2.54 2.30
N GLY A 107 -23.44 1.29 2.78
CA GLY A 107 -23.17 0.97 4.19
C GLY A 107 -21.68 0.98 4.56
N GLY A 108 -21.40 0.96 5.87
CA GLY A 108 -20.05 0.79 6.42
C GLY A 108 -19.41 -0.54 6.01
N TRP A 109 -18.10 -0.65 6.23
CA TRP A 109 -17.30 -1.86 5.92
C TRP A 109 -17.38 -2.89 7.06
N THR A 110 -17.54 -4.17 6.74
CA THR A 110 -17.48 -5.27 7.72
C THR A 110 -16.05 -5.80 7.90
N VAL A 111 -15.84 -6.60 8.95
CA VAL A 111 -14.55 -7.28 9.18
C VAL A 111 -14.29 -8.31 8.08
N ASP A 112 -15.31 -9.07 7.68
CA ASP A 112 -15.21 -10.07 6.60
C ASP A 112 -14.80 -9.43 5.26
N GLU A 113 -15.29 -8.22 4.97
CA GLU A 113 -14.85 -7.46 3.79
C GLU A 113 -13.38 -7.01 3.90
N ASP A 114 -12.91 -6.60 5.08
CA ASP A 114 -11.52 -6.19 5.31
C ASP A 114 -10.52 -7.36 5.23
N ASP A 115 -10.87 -8.50 5.84
CA ASP A 115 -10.04 -9.71 5.83
C ASP A 115 -10.00 -10.31 4.41
N LEU A 116 -11.11 -10.28 3.66
CA LEU A 116 -11.13 -10.64 2.23
C LEU A 116 -10.32 -9.68 1.37
N ILE A 117 -10.32 -8.37 1.66
CA ILE A 117 -9.44 -7.40 1.01
C ILE A 117 -7.97 -7.74 1.31
N GLN A 118 -7.62 -8.09 2.56
CA GLN A 118 -6.27 -8.47 2.95
C GLN A 118 -5.81 -9.73 2.19
N GLU A 119 -6.62 -10.79 2.20
CA GLU A 119 -6.31 -12.06 1.54
C GLU A 119 -6.12 -11.86 0.03
N MET A 120 -7.06 -11.16 -0.62
CA MET A 120 -7.02 -10.96 -2.07
C MET A 120 -5.94 -9.97 -2.50
N HIS A 121 -5.60 -8.96 -1.68
CA HIS A 121 -4.44 -8.11 -1.92
C HIS A 121 -3.12 -8.89 -1.75
N GLY A 122 -3.04 -9.83 -0.79
CA GLY A 122 -1.88 -10.73 -0.66
C GLY A 122 -1.66 -11.62 -1.89
N LYS A 123 -2.74 -12.04 -2.56
CA LYS A 123 -2.68 -12.88 -3.78
C LYS A 123 -2.51 -12.09 -5.08
N LEU A 124 -3.08 -10.89 -5.18
CA LEU A 124 -3.22 -10.14 -6.44
C LEU A 124 -2.52 -8.77 -6.47
N GLY A 125 -2.08 -8.26 -5.32
CA GLY A 125 -1.58 -6.90 -5.17
C GLY A 125 -2.64 -5.84 -5.50
N THR A 126 -2.23 -4.74 -6.13
CA THR A 126 -3.06 -3.55 -6.41
C THR A 126 -4.09 -3.72 -7.55
N ARG A 127 -4.51 -4.96 -7.86
CA ARG A 127 -5.52 -5.27 -8.89
C ARG A 127 -6.95 -5.02 -8.39
N TRP A 128 -7.25 -3.77 -8.00
CA TRP A 128 -8.49 -3.38 -7.33
C TRP A 128 -9.78 -3.81 -8.05
N ALA A 129 -9.80 -3.75 -9.38
CA ALA A 129 -10.94 -4.19 -10.19
C ALA A 129 -11.13 -5.72 -10.25
N GLU A 130 -10.11 -6.49 -9.89
CA GLU A 130 -10.21 -7.94 -9.70
C GLU A 130 -10.73 -8.25 -8.29
N ILE A 131 -10.15 -7.62 -7.26
CA ILE A 131 -10.56 -7.77 -5.85
C ILE A 131 -12.04 -7.38 -5.67
N ALA A 132 -12.50 -6.29 -6.31
CA ALA A 132 -13.89 -5.84 -6.25
C ALA A 132 -14.92 -6.88 -6.76
N LYS A 133 -14.53 -7.84 -7.63
CA LYS A 133 -15.43 -8.93 -8.06
C LYS A 133 -15.85 -9.83 -6.91
N HIS A 134 -15.03 -9.94 -5.87
CA HIS A 134 -15.29 -10.74 -4.68
C HIS A 134 -16.10 -9.99 -3.62
N LEU A 135 -16.34 -8.68 -3.81
CA LEU A 135 -16.97 -7.79 -2.84
C LEU A 135 -18.28 -7.22 -3.42
N PRO A 136 -19.36 -8.02 -3.46
CA PRO A 136 -20.59 -7.64 -4.16
C PRO A 136 -21.17 -6.33 -3.61
N GLY A 137 -21.24 -5.33 -4.49
CA GLY A 137 -21.70 -3.97 -4.17
C GLY A 137 -20.60 -2.99 -3.74
N ARG A 138 -19.30 -3.34 -3.86
CA ARG A 138 -18.18 -2.39 -3.71
C ARG A 138 -17.55 -2.10 -5.07
N SER A 139 -17.20 -0.83 -5.33
CA SER A 139 -16.39 -0.45 -6.50
C SER A 139 -14.90 -0.67 -6.25
N ASP A 140 -14.12 -0.82 -7.32
CA ASP A 140 -12.66 -0.90 -7.29
C ASP A 140 -12.04 0.31 -6.57
N ASN A 141 -12.60 1.51 -6.80
CA ASN A 141 -12.22 2.73 -6.10
C ASN A 141 -12.53 2.66 -4.59
N ALA A 142 -13.64 2.06 -4.18
CA ALA A 142 -13.97 1.88 -2.77
C ALA A 142 -13.01 0.90 -2.09
N VAL A 143 -12.69 -0.23 -2.72
CA VAL A 143 -11.72 -1.22 -2.22
C VAL A 143 -10.33 -0.59 -2.04
N LYS A 144 -9.82 0.08 -3.08
CA LYS A 144 -8.56 0.85 -3.04
C LYS A 144 -8.53 1.84 -1.87
N ASN A 145 -9.60 2.61 -1.70
CA ASN A 145 -9.68 3.60 -0.63
C ASN A 145 -9.71 2.93 0.76
N ARG A 146 -10.43 1.82 0.93
CA ARG A 146 -10.45 1.05 2.19
C ARG A 146 -9.07 0.49 2.54
N TRP A 147 -8.34 -0.02 1.54
CA TRP A 147 -6.96 -0.49 1.72
C TRP A 147 -6.04 0.60 2.25
N TYR A 148 -5.98 1.78 1.61
CA TYR A 148 -5.04 2.84 2.02
C TYR A 148 -5.47 3.58 3.30
N LEU A 149 -6.76 3.81 3.52
CA LEU A 149 -7.27 4.59 4.66
C LEU A 149 -7.39 3.76 5.96
N THR A 150 -7.65 2.45 5.86
CA THR A 150 -7.96 1.60 7.03
C THR A 150 -7.07 0.37 7.11
N VAL A 151 -7.13 -0.54 6.12
CA VAL A 151 -6.48 -1.87 6.23
C VAL A 151 -4.96 -1.73 6.38
N SER A 152 -4.31 -0.91 5.56
CA SER A 152 -2.87 -0.60 5.62
C SER A 152 -2.43 0.07 6.93
N ARG A 153 -3.36 0.60 7.74
CA ARG A 153 -3.08 1.14 9.07
C ARG A 153 -3.26 0.06 10.14
N ILE A 154 -4.34 -0.72 10.06
CA ILE A 154 -4.61 -1.84 10.96
C ILE A 154 -3.50 -2.89 10.88
N MET A 155 -3.02 -3.27 9.69
CA MET A 155 -1.99 -4.31 9.57
C MET A 155 -0.66 -3.89 10.20
N ARG A 156 -0.18 -2.66 9.94
CA ARG A 156 1.03 -2.13 10.59
C ARG A 156 0.87 -1.98 12.10
N ALA A 157 -0.34 -1.70 12.60
CA ALA A 157 -0.61 -1.68 14.03
C ALA A 157 -0.61 -3.10 14.65
N ARG A 158 -1.27 -4.08 13.99
CA ARG A 158 -1.26 -5.50 14.38
C ARG A 158 0.18 -6.05 14.40
N GLU A 159 0.97 -5.77 13.37
CA GLU A 159 2.38 -6.15 13.23
C GLU A 159 3.25 -5.55 14.35
N LYS A 160 3.16 -4.23 14.59
CA LYS A 160 3.87 -3.59 15.70
C LYS A 160 3.46 -4.15 17.06
N GLN A 161 2.17 -4.48 17.24
CA GLN A 161 1.68 -5.11 18.46
C GLN A 161 2.22 -6.54 18.62
N SER A 162 2.25 -7.35 17.56
CA SER A 162 2.81 -8.71 17.63
C SER A 162 4.32 -8.70 17.92
N LEU A 163 5.07 -7.76 17.33
CA LEU A 163 6.49 -7.58 17.63
C LEU A 163 6.72 -7.20 19.10
N ALA A 164 5.93 -6.27 19.64
CA ALA A 164 6.00 -5.89 21.06
C ALA A 164 5.62 -7.03 22.02
N VAL A 165 4.68 -7.91 21.64
CA VAL A 165 4.34 -9.11 22.43
C VAL A 165 5.48 -10.14 22.42
N VAL A 166 6.14 -10.35 21.27
CA VAL A 166 7.32 -11.23 21.19
C VAL A 166 8.49 -10.65 21.98
N GLU A 167 8.75 -9.35 21.88
CA GLU A 167 9.79 -8.65 22.65
C GLU A 167 9.54 -8.75 24.16
N ALA A 168 8.30 -8.54 24.61
CA ALA A 168 7.89 -8.71 26.01
C ALA A 168 8.08 -10.16 26.51
N ALA A 169 7.65 -11.16 25.73
CA ALA A 169 7.82 -12.57 26.10
C ALA A 169 9.30 -12.99 26.16
N VAL A 170 10.14 -12.46 25.27
CA VAL A 170 11.60 -12.70 25.28
C VAL A 170 12.28 -12.01 26.47
N ALA A 171 11.78 -10.86 26.92
CA ALA A 171 12.24 -10.20 28.14
C ALA A 171 11.81 -10.97 29.41
N GLU A 172 10.55 -11.43 29.47
CA GLU A 172 9.99 -12.15 30.62
C GLU A 172 10.61 -13.55 30.79
N ALA A 173 11.00 -14.20 29.70
CA ALA A 173 11.73 -15.48 29.71
C ALA A 173 13.19 -15.39 30.22
N LYS A 174 13.66 -14.22 30.69
CA LYS A 174 15.08 -13.94 30.99
C LYS A 174 15.45 -13.65 32.47
N PRO A 175 14.88 -14.33 33.49
CA PRO A 175 15.54 -14.43 34.79
C PRO A 175 15.67 -15.88 35.30
N ALA A 176 16.56 -16.70 34.70
CA ALA A 176 16.76 -18.09 35.13
C ALA A 176 18.22 -18.63 35.07
N VAL A 177 19.24 -17.79 34.81
CA VAL A 177 20.65 -18.24 34.62
C VAL A 177 21.65 -17.47 35.50
N ALA A 178 21.19 -16.53 36.34
CA ALA A 178 22.05 -15.63 37.12
C ALA A 178 22.13 -15.99 38.62
N ALA A 179 21.75 -17.21 39.02
CA ALA A 179 21.50 -17.58 40.43
C ALA A 179 22.20 -18.89 40.88
N THR A 180 23.37 -19.20 40.32
CA THR A 180 24.21 -20.35 40.74
C THR A 180 25.70 -19.98 40.75
N ALA A 181 26.07 -18.98 41.56
CA ALA A 181 27.43 -18.42 41.57
C ALA A 181 27.92 -17.89 42.95
N GLU A 182 27.37 -18.38 44.07
CA GLU A 182 27.96 -18.19 45.40
C GLU A 182 27.82 -19.47 46.25
N ALA A 183 28.96 -20.13 46.52
CA ALA A 183 29.30 -20.95 47.70
C ALA A 183 30.39 -21.97 47.34
N ALA A 184 31.65 -21.71 47.73
CA ALA A 184 32.71 -22.68 48.10
C ALA A 184 34.13 -22.12 47.88
N THR A 185 34.63 -21.34 48.84
CA THR A 185 36.07 -21.20 49.10
C THR A 185 36.32 -21.60 50.55
N GLY A 186 36.84 -22.81 50.75
CA GLY A 186 37.24 -23.37 52.05
C GLY A 186 38.70 -23.83 51.99
N GLU A 187 39.35 -23.95 53.14
CA GLU A 187 40.81 -23.89 53.29
C GLU A 187 41.44 -25.22 53.74
N ALA A 188 42.78 -25.33 53.60
CA ALA A 188 43.67 -26.45 53.98
C ALA A 188 43.53 -27.76 53.17
N GLY A 189 44.56 -28.61 53.04
CA GLY A 189 45.95 -28.57 53.55
C GLY A 189 46.86 -29.62 52.86
N ALA A 190 48.10 -29.81 53.36
CA ALA A 190 49.05 -30.84 52.88
C ALA A 190 48.66 -32.27 53.39
N GLU A 191 49.29 -33.42 53.09
CA GLU A 191 50.61 -33.83 52.55
C GLU A 191 50.47 -35.28 51.95
N ASP A 192 51.41 -36.01 51.30
CA ASP A 192 52.87 -35.91 51.00
C ASP A 192 53.23 -36.75 49.72
N ALA A 193 54.52 -36.98 49.43
CA ALA A 193 55.20 -38.13 48.77
C ALA A 193 54.40 -39.18 47.92
N ALA A 194 54.85 -39.70 46.77
CA ALA A 194 56.05 -39.55 45.91
C ALA A 194 55.74 -40.23 44.51
N ASP A 195 56.60 -40.72 43.61
CA ASP A 195 58.05 -40.98 43.56
C ASP A 195 58.59 -41.14 42.10
N SER A 196 59.91 -40.99 41.94
CA SER A 196 60.88 -41.61 40.99
C SER A 196 60.55 -42.01 39.53
N LEU A 197 61.39 -41.44 38.64
CA LEU A 197 62.17 -42.07 37.52
C LEU A 197 61.57 -42.35 36.12
N GLY A 198 62.23 -41.75 35.13
CA GLY A 198 62.53 -42.33 33.80
C GLY A 198 61.59 -41.95 32.64
N ASP A 199 62.03 -41.95 31.37
CA ASP A 199 63.40 -41.92 30.81
C ASP A 199 63.35 -41.49 29.31
N SER A 200 64.50 -41.07 28.76
CA SER A 200 64.82 -40.96 27.33
C SER A 200 64.10 -39.89 26.48
N SER A 201 64.82 -39.02 25.77
CA SER A 201 65.56 -39.20 24.48
C SER A 201 64.63 -39.24 23.26
N GLY A 202 64.81 -38.41 22.21
CA GLY A 202 65.80 -37.33 22.02
C GLY A 202 65.77 -36.78 20.58
N ASP A 203 66.69 -35.84 20.30
CA ASP A 203 67.29 -35.45 19.01
C ASP A 203 66.39 -35.17 17.77
N SER A 204 66.22 -33.91 17.32
CA SER A 204 67.13 -33.06 16.50
C SER A 204 67.26 -33.45 15.02
N SER A 205 66.67 -32.64 14.13
CA SER A 205 67.23 -32.15 12.84
C SER A 205 66.27 -31.16 12.17
#